data_AF-A0A652KKE0-F1
#
_entry.id   AF-A0A652KKE0-F1
#
_cell.length_a   1.000
_cell.length_b   1.000
_cell.length_c   1.000
_cell.angle_alpha   90.00
_cell.angle_beta   90.00
_cell.angle_gamma   90.00
#
_symmetry.space_group_name_H-M   'P 1'
#
loop_
_entity.id
_entity.type
_entity.pdbx_description
1 polymer ?
#
loop_
_entity_poly.entity_id
_entity_poly.type
_entity_poly.pdbx_seq_one_letter_code
_entity_poly.pdbx_strand_id
1 'polypeptide(L)'
;MRKALRGVLSLAVLIGTVSATGASAGAATAAEPAAKQSSGHTSSSESSSEDIKDRILAIPGMSLIEEKPYPGYRFFVLNYTQPVDHKHPSKGTFQQRITLLHKDTTRPTVFFTSGYNVSTNPSRSEPTQIIDGNQVSLEYRFFTPSRPAPADWSKLDIWQAASDQHRVFKALKKIYSKNWLTTGGSKGGMTATYFERFYPKDMDGVVAYVAPNDVNNKEDSAYDRFFAKVGTKECRDRLNGVQREALVRREPLEKKYKEYAAANGLTFNTVGTLDKAYEATVMDYVWAYWQYSLLADCDTIPADAPNATDQEIWDSIDGISGFSAYADQGLETYTPYYYQAGTQLGSPDIKQPWLGKLSRYGYQPPRTFVPRSIPMKFQPSAMRDVDSWVRNNARNMLYVYGENDPWGAEPFHLGRGARDSYVYTVPGGNHGSKVAGLVADEKAKATAAILRWAGVAPAAVEADPAKAKPLATFDKRLDVRDDELERDRGTLRP
;
A
#
# COMPACT_ATOMS: atom_id res chain seq x y z
N MET A 1 -36.07 2.54 3.24
CA MET A 1 -35.98 2.65 4.71
C MET A 1 -35.21 1.46 5.28
N ARG A 2 -33.90 1.62 5.48
CA ARG A 2 -33.08 0.76 6.35
C ARG A 2 -32.17 1.71 7.12
N LYS A 3 -32.50 1.96 8.38
CA LYS A 3 -31.75 2.84 9.29
C LYS A 3 -30.54 2.06 9.80
N ALA A 4 -29.33 2.53 9.52
CA ALA A 4 -28.14 2.10 10.24
C ALA A 4 -28.01 2.97 11.50
N LEU A 5 -28.33 2.43 12.67
CA LEU A 5 -27.96 3.02 13.95
C LEU A 5 -26.47 2.72 14.20
N ARG A 6 -25.62 3.75 14.13
CA ARG A 6 -24.30 3.71 14.77
C ARG A 6 -24.49 4.07 16.25
N GLY A 7 -24.37 3.07 17.11
CA GLY A 7 -24.40 3.23 18.56
C GLY A 7 -23.09 3.84 19.06
N VAL A 8 -23.20 4.91 19.84
CA VAL A 8 -22.12 5.55 20.59
C VAL A 8 -21.72 4.64 21.75
N LEU A 9 -20.46 4.20 21.79
CA LEU A 9 -19.87 3.51 22.94
C LEU A 9 -18.98 4.50 23.70
N SER A 10 -19.51 5.01 24.81
CA SER A 10 -18.79 5.81 25.80
C SER A 10 -17.82 4.91 26.58
N LEU A 11 -16.51 5.19 26.48
CA LEU A 11 -15.50 4.53 27.30
C LEU A 11 -15.39 5.25 28.65
N ALA A 12 -15.96 4.66 29.71
CA ALA A 12 -15.70 5.06 31.07
C ALA A 12 -14.41 4.39 31.57
N VAL A 13 -13.38 5.20 31.81
CA VAL A 13 -12.13 4.78 32.46
C VAL A 13 -12.36 4.77 33.97
N LEU A 14 -12.32 3.59 34.60
CA LEU A 14 -12.25 3.44 36.04
C LEU A 14 -10.86 2.94 36.44
N ILE A 15 -10.15 3.80 37.14
CA ILE A 15 -8.84 3.62 37.74
C ILE A 15 -8.98 2.70 38.95
N GLY A 16 -8.19 1.63 39.01
CA GLY A 16 -8.09 0.74 40.17
C GLY A 16 -6.63 0.53 40.57
N THR A 17 -6.20 1.22 41.61
CA THR A 17 -4.93 1.05 42.33
C THR A 17 -5.08 0.01 43.45
N VAL A 18 -4.27 -1.05 43.51
CA VAL A 18 -3.92 -1.73 44.79
C VAL A 18 -2.57 -2.48 44.71
N SER A 19 -1.62 -1.98 45.50
CA SER A 19 -0.66 -2.60 46.44
C SER A 19 0.05 -3.94 46.20
N ALA A 20 1.34 -3.90 46.53
CA ALA A 20 2.25 -5.01 46.79
C ALA A 20 1.96 -5.79 48.09
N THR A 21 2.39 -7.06 48.12
CA THR A 21 3.15 -7.79 49.19
C THR A 21 2.74 -9.26 49.27
N GLY A 22 3.72 -10.15 49.45
CA GLY A 22 3.47 -11.56 49.78
C GLY A 22 4.53 -12.52 49.25
N ALA A 23 5.65 -12.61 49.95
CA ALA A 23 6.63 -13.68 49.78
C ALA A 23 6.17 -14.96 50.48
N SER A 24 6.47 -16.13 49.89
CA SER A 24 6.74 -17.35 50.67
C SER A 24 7.63 -18.30 49.87
N ALA A 25 8.68 -18.74 50.55
CA ALA A 25 9.74 -19.62 50.09
C ALA A 25 9.27 -21.06 49.81
N GLY A 26 10.02 -21.77 48.96
CA GLY A 26 9.89 -23.21 48.73
C GLY A 26 11.16 -23.76 48.08
N ALA A 27 11.92 -24.52 48.87
CA ALA A 27 13.25 -25.07 48.67
C ALA A 27 13.58 -25.76 47.32
N ALA A 28 14.89 -25.71 47.03
CA ALA A 28 15.61 -26.41 45.97
C ALA A 28 15.60 -27.95 46.09
N THR A 29 15.71 -28.64 44.96
CA THR A 29 16.52 -29.86 44.83
C THR A 29 17.05 -29.99 43.40
N ALA A 30 18.35 -30.26 43.30
CA ALA A 30 19.09 -30.53 42.08
C ALA A 30 19.04 -32.03 41.74
N ALA A 31 19.00 -32.36 40.45
CA ALA A 31 19.46 -33.65 39.93
C ALA A 31 19.75 -33.56 38.42
N GLU A 32 20.99 -33.88 38.05
CA GLU A 32 21.46 -34.30 36.72
C GLU A 32 22.35 -35.56 36.96
N PRO A 33 22.77 -36.34 35.95
CA PRO A 33 22.09 -36.79 34.74
C PRO A 33 22.17 -38.34 34.60
N ALA A 34 21.46 -38.95 33.65
CA ALA A 34 21.68 -40.35 33.27
C ALA A 34 21.89 -40.50 31.77
N ALA A 35 23.13 -40.84 31.39
CA ALA A 35 23.53 -41.21 30.05
C ALA A 35 23.16 -42.67 29.74
N LYS A 36 22.68 -42.95 28.52
CA LYS A 36 22.81 -44.26 27.86
C LYS A 36 23.05 -44.12 26.35
N GLN A 37 24.10 -44.82 25.91
CA GLN A 37 24.65 -44.99 24.57
C GLN A 37 23.71 -45.76 23.61
N SER A 38 23.51 -45.24 22.39
CA SER A 38 23.98 -45.72 21.07
C SER A 38 23.49 -47.09 20.55
N SER A 39 22.79 -47.06 19.40
CA SER A 39 23.17 -47.79 18.17
C SER A 39 22.42 -47.21 16.96
N GLY A 40 23.17 -46.85 15.91
CA GLY A 40 22.66 -46.11 14.76
C GLY A 40 22.06 -46.96 13.65
N HIS A 41 21.46 -46.29 12.66
CA HIS A 41 21.59 -46.53 11.23
C HIS A 41 21.32 -45.20 10.51
N THR A 42 22.33 -44.73 9.79
CA THR A 42 22.35 -43.51 8.99
C THR A 42 21.55 -43.69 7.70
N SER A 43 20.54 -42.85 7.49
CA SER A 43 20.12 -42.43 6.17
C SER A 43 20.19 -40.91 6.13
N SER A 44 21.11 -40.42 5.32
CA SER A 44 21.48 -39.02 5.18
C SER A 44 20.36 -38.20 4.53
N SER A 45 19.74 -37.33 5.32
CA SER A 45 19.24 -36.03 4.86
C SER A 45 19.36 -35.04 6.02
N GLU A 46 20.52 -34.42 6.18
CA GLU A 46 20.67 -33.24 7.05
C GLU A 46 19.95 -32.05 6.41
N SER A 47 18.62 -32.04 6.49
CA SER A 47 17.87 -30.79 6.51
C SER A 47 18.07 -30.20 7.90
N SER A 48 18.66 -29.02 8.02
CA SER A 48 18.87 -28.32 9.29
C SER A 48 17.63 -28.43 10.19
N SER A 49 17.74 -29.18 11.29
CA SER A 49 16.67 -29.42 12.28
C SER A 49 16.34 -28.21 13.15
N GLU A 50 16.80 -27.03 12.74
CA GLU A 50 16.66 -25.77 13.46
C GLU A 50 15.33 -25.12 13.08
N ASP A 51 14.58 -24.66 14.10
CA ASP A 51 13.28 -24.03 13.90
C ASP A 51 13.38 -22.83 12.96
N ILE A 52 12.33 -22.58 12.16
CA ILE A 52 12.36 -21.47 11.20
C ILE A 52 12.55 -20.11 11.90
N LYS A 53 11.99 -19.94 13.10
CA LYS A 53 12.19 -18.72 13.91
C LYS A 53 13.65 -18.52 14.25
N ASP A 54 14.32 -19.55 14.74
CA ASP A 54 15.72 -19.49 15.13
C ASP A 54 16.61 -19.14 13.94
N ARG A 55 16.35 -19.76 12.78
CA ARG A 55 17.04 -19.45 11.51
C ARG A 55 16.83 -17.99 11.08
N ILE A 56 15.63 -17.45 11.24
CA ILE A 56 15.33 -16.04 10.92
C ILE A 56 16.07 -15.10 11.88
N LEU A 57 16.05 -15.40 13.18
CA LEU A 57 16.69 -14.57 14.20
C LEU A 57 18.23 -14.69 14.19
N ALA A 58 18.77 -15.75 13.60
CA ALA A 58 20.19 -15.87 13.30
C ALA A 58 20.68 -14.90 12.20
N ILE A 59 19.78 -14.27 11.44
CA ILE A 59 20.15 -13.23 10.47
C ILE A 59 20.65 -11.99 11.23
N PRO A 60 21.89 -11.51 10.96
CA PRO A 60 22.41 -10.33 11.62
C PRO A 60 21.51 -9.10 11.42
N GLY A 61 21.11 -8.48 12.53
CA GLY A 61 20.22 -7.32 12.54
C GLY A 61 18.73 -7.65 12.51
N MET A 62 18.34 -8.93 12.48
CA MET A 62 16.95 -9.34 12.62
C MET A 62 16.58 -9.48 14.11
N SER A 63 15.39 -9.04 14.50
CA SER A 63 14.84 -9.27 15.84
C SER A 63 13.33 -9.50 15.80
N LEU A 64 12.83 -10.28 16.75
CA LEU A 64 11.40 -10.55 16.88
C LEU A 64 10.71 -9.41 17.63
N ILE A 65 9.61 -8.93 17.08
CA ILE A 65 8.64 -8.11 17.82
C ILE A 65 7.56 -9.04 18.38
N GLU A 66 6.94 -9.84 17.51
CA GLU A 66 5.82 -10.69 17.87
C GLU A 66 5.72 -11.89 16.91
N GLU A 67 5.27 -13.03 17.42
CA GLU A 67 4.86 -14.16 16.60
C GLU A 67 3.38 -14.43 16.84
N LYS A 68 2.60 -14.50 15.77
CA LYS A 68 1.16 -14.78 15.81
C LYS A 68 0.89 -16.11 15.10
N PRO A 69 0.23 -17.08 15.74
CA PRO A 69 -0.14 -18.33 15.07
C PRO A 69 -1.25 -18.10 14.06
N TYR A 70 -1.21 -18.82 12.94
CA TYR A 70 -2.31 -18.88 11.98
C TYR A 70 -2.41 -20.29 11.37
N PRO A 71 -3.59 -20.89 11.16
CA PRO A 71 -3.67 -22.23 10.57
C PRO A 71 -2.94 -22.34 9.23
N GLY A 72 -1.96 -23.24 9.13
CA GLY A 72 -1.17 -23.46 7.91
C GLY A 72 -0.05 -22.44 7.65
N TYR A 73 0.17 -21.48 8.56
CA TYR A 73 1.25 -20.48 8.46
C TYR A 73 1.85 -20.15 9.84
N ARG A 74 3.06 -19.62 9.87
CA ARG A 74 3.60 -18.89 11.03
C ARG A 74 3.77 -17.44 10.64
N PHE A 75 3.23 -16.52 11.43
CA PHE A 75 3.31 -15.09 11.15
C PHE A 75 4.24 -14.41 12.14
N PHE A 76 5.25 -13.74 11.63
CA PHE A 76 6.23 -13.01 12.43
C PHE A 76 6.16 -11.52 12.11
N VAL A 77 6.12 -10.70 13.16
CA VAL A 77 6.42 -9.27 13.09
C VAL A 77 7.84 -9.10 13.59
N LEU A 78 8.69 -8.52 12.74
CA LEU A 78 10.14 -8.46 12.92
C LEU A 78 10.62 -7.01 12.78
N ASN A 79 11.77 -6.72 13.38
CA ASN A 79 12.59 -5.58 13.02
C ASN A 79 13.83 -6.06 12.27
N TYR A 80 14.25 -5.29 11.27
CA TYR A 80 15.53 -5.46 10.60
C TYR A 80 16.34 -4.16 10.62
N THR A 81 17.59 -4.27 11.07
CA THR A 81 18.52 -3.14 11.11
C THR A 81 18.94 -2.73 9.70
N GLN A 82 18.52 -1.52 9.30
CA GLN A 82 18.86 -0.92 8.02
C GLN A 82 19.78 0.28 8.18
N PRO A 83 20.67 0.55 7.22
CA PRO A 83 21.38 1.82 7.15
C PRO A 83 20.42 2.99 6.92
N VAL A 84 20.69 4.12 7.57
CA VAL A 84 19.99 5.38 7.24
C VAL A 84 20.29 5.80 5.80
N ASP A 85 21.56 5.66 5.38
CA ASP A 85 22.04 5.95 4.04
C ASP A 85 22.83 4.76 3.48
N HIS A 86 22.28 4.08 2.46
CA HIS A 86 22.95 2.95 1.80
C HIS A 86 24.22 3.35 1.03
N LYS A 87 24.42 4.63 0.71
CA LYS A 87 25.70 5.12 0.16
C LYS A 87 26.80 5.21 1.23
N HIS A 88 26.42 5.31 2.50
CA HIS A 88 27.33 5.45 3.63
C HIS A 88 26.83 4.62 4.82
N PRO A 89 26.85 3.27 4.72
CA PRO A 89 26.14 2.41 5.67
C PRO A 89 26.67 2.47 7.11
N SER A 90 27.87 3.03 7.32
CA SER A 90 28.44 3.27 8.64
C SER A 90 27.88 4.51 9.37
N LYS A 91 27.12 5.38 8.68
CA LYS A 91 26.61 6.66 9.24
C LYS A 91 25.30 6.54 10.02
N GLY A 92 25.11 5.40 10.68
CA GLY A 92 23.94 5.13 11.51
C GLY A 92 22.93 4.20 10.86
N THR A 93 22.04 3.69 11.72
CA THR A 93 21.03 2.70 11.35
C THR A 93 19.67 3.04 11.96
N PHE A 94 18.62 2.40 11.47
CA PHE A 94 17.29 2.44 12.06
C PHE A 94 16.67 1.03 12.02
N GLN A 95 15.59 0.83 12.78
CA GLN A 95 14.82 -0.41 12.73
C GLN A 95 13.71 -0.27 11.70
N GLN A 96 13.71 -1.13 10.70
CA GLN A 96 12.65 -1.23 9.71
C GLN A 96 11.79 -2.44 10.01
N ARG A 97 10.48 -2.25 10.07
CA ARG A 97 9.52 -3.32 10.31
C ARG A 97 9.36 -4.20 9.08
N ILE A 98 9.38 -5.50 9.33
CA ILE A 98 9.10 -6.55 8.34
C ILE A 98 8.03 -7.46 8.93
N THR A 99 7.10 -7.92 8.11
CA THR A 99 6.24 -9.06 8.47
C THR A 99 6.52 -10.24 7.56
N LEU A 100 6.59 -11.42 8.14
CA LEU A 100 6.80 -12.66 7.40
C LEU A 100 5.65 -13.63 7.68
N LEU A 101 4.91 -13.96 6.63
CA LEU A 101 3.96 -15.06 6.60
C LEU A 101 4.70 -16.29 6.03
N HIS A 102 5.25 -17.10 6.94
CA HIS A 102 5.97 -18.32 6.62
C HIS A 102 4.99 -19.48 6.37
N LYS A 103 5.12 -20.13 5.23
CA LYS A 103 4.42 -21.38 4.91
C LYS A 103 5.36 -22.57 5.01
N ASP A 104 6.43 -22.55 4.21
CA ASP A 104 7.42 -23.63 4.10
C ASP A 104 8.63 -23.15 3.28
N THR A 105 9.85 -23.63 3.59
CA THR A 105 11.08 -23.22 2.88
C THR A 105 11.22 -23.81 1.48
N THR A 106 10.45 -24.85 1.14
CA THR A 106 10.38 -25.47 -0.18
C THR A 106 9.43 -24.73 -1.14
N ARG A 107 8.74 -23.70 -0.66
CA ARG A 107 7.80 -22.87 -1.43
C ARG A 107 8.44 -21.56 -1.91
N PRO A 108 7.98 -21.02 -3.06
CA PRO A 108 8.38 -19.68 -3.49
C PRO A 108 7.93 -18.60 -2.51
N THR A 109 8.52 -17.41 -2.63
CA THR A 109 8.27 -16.29 -1.73
C THR A 109 7.79 -15.06 -2.49
N VAL A 110 6.77 -14.38 -1.98
CA VAL A 110 6.35 -13.07 -2.47
C VAL A 110 6.91 -11.98 -1.57
N PHE A 111 7.61 -11.01 -2.16
CA PHE A 111 8.02 -9.77 -1.51
C PHE A 111 6.96 -8.69 -1.78
N PHE A 112 6.10 -8.45 -0.79
CA PHE A 112 5.13 -7.36 -0.79
C PHE A 112 5.79 -6.02 -0.43
N THR A 113 5.96 -5.14 -1.42
CA THR A 113 6.42 -3.77 -1.21
C THR A 113 5.23 -2.90 -0.87
N SER A 114 5.06 -2.54 0.41
CA SER A 114 3.89 -1.77 0.85
C SER A 114 3.80 -0.39 0.18
N GLY A 115 4.92 0.32 0.06
CA GLY A 115 4.90 1.74 -0.27
C GLY A 115 4.55 2.64 0.93
N TYR A 116 3.90 2.10 1.96
CA TYR A 116 3.42 2.80 3.14
C TYR A 116 3.78 2.02 4.43
N ASN A 117 2.91 2.09 5.44
CA ASN A 117 2.90 1.19 6.59
C ASN A 117 2.64 -0.27 6.19
N VAL A 118 3.04 -1.21 7.04
CA VAL A 118 2.67 -2.63 6.88
C VAL A 118 1.67 -3.05 7.95
N SER A 119 0.71 -3.91 7.60
CA SER A 119 -0.17 -4.54 8.59
C SER A 119 0.61 -5.50 9.46
N THR A 120 0.35 -5.48 10.77
CA THR A 120 0.87 -6.46 11.73
C THR A 120 -0.12 -7.60 11.98
N ASN A 121 -1.19 -7.69 11.19
CA ASN A 121 -2.09 -8.84 11.14
C ASN A 121 -1.73 -9.74 9.94
N PRO A 122 -1.82 -11.08 10.08
CA PRO A 122 -1.59 -11.99 8.98
C PRO A 122 -2.52 -11.68 7.79
N SER A 123 -1.96 -11.56 6.58
CA SER A 123 -2.73 -11.46 5.34
C SER A 123 -1.92 -11.92 4.13
N ARG A 124 -2.61 -12.35 3.06
CA ARG A 124 -1.99 -12.71 1.77
C ARG A 124 -2.35 -11.70 0.69
N SER A 125 -1.33 -11.26 -0.02
CA SER A 125 -1.46 -10.64 -1.34
C SER A 125 -1.96 -11.66 -2.36
N GLU A 126 -2.59 -11.19 -3.44
CA GLU A 126 -3.10 -12.07 -4.50
C GLU A 126 -2.00 -12.97 -5.09
N PRO A 127 -0.77 -12.50 -5.38
CA PRO A 127 0.30 -13.40 -5.84
C PRO A 127 0.66 -14.50 -4.84
N THR A 128 0.60 -14.22 -3.53
CA THR A 128 0.85 -15.23 -2.49
C THR A 128 -0.23 -16.31 -2.49
N GLN A 129 -1.49 -15.93 -2.74
CA GLN A 129 -2.59 -16.88 -2.92
C GLN A 129 -2.39 -17.72 -4.18
N ILE A 130 -1.99 -17.08 -5.29
CA ILE A 130 -1.78 -17.76 -6.57
C ILE A 130 -0.73 -18.85 -6.45
N ILE A 131 0.42 -18.57 -5.82
CA ILE A 131 1.55 -19.50 -5.76
C ILE A 131 1.52 -20.44 -4.55
N ASP A 132 0.56 -20.23 -3.63
CA ASP A 132 0.49 -20.91 -2.33
C ASP A 132 1.84 -20.90 -1.59
N GLY A 133 2.41 -19.70 -1.45
CA GLY A 133 3.79 -19.49 -1.03
C GLY A 133 3.95 -18.74 0.29
N ASN A 134 5.20 -18.36 0.57
CA ASN A 134 5.55 -17.44 1.65
C ASN A 134 5.24 -15.98 1.25
N GLN A 135 5.10 -15.09 2.23
CA GLN A 135 5.07 -13.64 1.97
C GLN A 135 5.96 -12.89 2.96
N VAL A 136 6.85 -12.04 2.43
CA VAL A 136 7.61 -11.04 3.18
C VAL A 136 7.04 -9.69 2.82
N SER A 137 6.61 -8.91 3.81
CA SER A 137 6.08 -7.55 3.58
C SER A 137 6.98 -6.55 4.29
N LEU A 138 7.38 -5.50 3.59
CA LEU A 138 8.29 -4.49 4.13
C LEU A 138 7.56 -3.16 4.32
N GLU A 139 7.66 -2.61 5.52
CA GLU A 139 7.22 -1.25 5.81
C GLU A 139 8.17 -0.25 5.14
N TYR A 140 7.60 0.72 4.42
CA TYR A 140 8.39 1.68 3.66
C TYR A 140 9.12 2.63 4.63
N ARG A 141 10.39 2.94 4.35
CA ARG A 141 11.18 3.86 5.19
C ARG A 141 10.44 5.20 5.39
N PHE A 142 10.60 5.79 6.56
CA PHE A 142 9.95 7.02 7.04
C PHE A 142 8.48 6.90 7.47
N PHE A 143 7.80 5.79 7.18
CA PHE A 143 6.52 5.49 7.82
C PHE A 143 6.77 4.91 9.21
N THR A 144 6.29 5.59 10.25
CA THR A 144 6.54 5.22 11.65
C THR A 144 5.97 3.83 11.95
N PRO A 145 6.71 2.95 12.65
CA PRO A 145 7.98 3.20 13.35
C PRO A 145 9.26 3.07 12.50
N SER A 146 9.15 2.72 11.22
CA SER A 146 10.28 2.49 10.30
C SER A 146 10.94 3.78 9.81
N ARG A 147 11.34 4.67 10.72
CA ARG A 147 11.90 6.00 10.41
C ARG A 147 13.23 6.24 11.14
N PRO A 148 14.29 6.68 10.46
CA PRO A 148 15.50 7.18 11.11
C PRO A 148 15.21 8.29 12.14
N ALA A 149 15.93 8.27 13.26
CA ALA A 149 15.85 9.30 14.30
C ALA A 149 17.26 9.88 14.58
N PRO A 150 17.50 11.17 14.32
CA PRO A 150 16.60 12.14 13.67
C PRO A 150 16.31 11.79 12.19
N ALA A 151 15.19 12.29 11.66
CA ALA A 151 14.78 12.03 10.29
C ALA A 151 15.50 12.97 9.30
N ASP A 152 16.51 12.45 8.59
CA ASP A 152 17.11 13.11 7.43
C ASP A 152 16.27 12.83 6.18
N TRP A 153 15.31 13.71 5.88
CA TRP A 153 14.39 13.59 4.74
C TRP A 153 15.09 13.43 3.39
N SER A 154 16.36 13.87 3.25
CA SER A 154 17.13 13.63 2.02
C SER A 154 17.40 12.14 1.75
N LYS A 155 17.15 11.27 2.72
CA LYS A 155 17.27 9.80 2.61
C LYS A 155 15.93 9.10 2.35
N LEU A 156 14.86 9.85 2.18
CA LEU A 156 13.58 9.34 1.70
C LEU A 156 13.54 9.46 0.17
N ASP A 157 14.21 8.52 -0.51
CA ASP A 157 14.24 8.43 -1.96
C ASP A 157 14.00 6.99 -2.45
N ILE A 158 13.62 6.84 -3.74
CA ILE A 158 13.28 5.55 -4.35
C ILE A 158 14.46 4.57 -4.39
N TRP A 159 15.70 5.06 -4.50
CA TRP A 159 16.88 4.20 -4.54
C TRP A 159 17.20 3.65 -3.16
N GLN A 160 17.16 4.50 -2.13
CA GLN A 160 17.36 4.08 -0.76
C GLN A 160 16.32 3.04 -0.31
N ALA A 161 15.06 3.22 -0.71
CA ALA A 161 14.01 2.24 -0.43
C ALA A 161 14.21 0.92 -1.20
N ALA A 162 14.62 0.98 -2.47
CA ALA A 162 15.01 -0.22 -3.23
C ALA A 162 16.21 -0.94 -2.58
N SER A 163 17.17 -0.21 -2.04
CA SER A 163 18.30 -0.77 -1.32
C SER A 163 17.90 -1.42 0.01
N ASP A 164 16.87 -0.91 0.70
CA ASP A 164 16.30 -1.61 1.86
C ASP A 164 15.76 -2.99 1.45
N GLN A 165 15.01 -3.03 0.36
CA GLN A 165 14.39 -4.24 -0.18
C GLN A 165 15.44 -5.25 -0.61
N HIS A 166 16.48 -4.80 -1.33
CA HIS A 166 17.62 -5.62 -1.70
C HIS A 166 18.28 -6.28 -0.49
N ARG A 167 18.54 -5.52 0.59
CA ARG A 167 19.17 -6.08 1.80
C ARG A 167 18.29 -7.15 2.46
N VAL A 168 16.99 -6.90 2.58
CA VAL A 168 16.03 -7.87 3.13
C VAL A 168 15.98 -9.14 2.28
N PHE A 169 15.89 -8.99 0.96
CA PHE A 169 15.91 -10.10 0.02
C PHE A 169 17.20 -10.92 0.18
N LYS A 170 18.38 -10.28 0.14
CA LYS A 170 19.68 -10.96 0.27
C LYS A 170 19.82 -11.70 1.59
N ALA A 171 19.26 -11.17 2.67
CA ALA A 171 19.27 -11.81 3.98
C ALA A 171 18.38 -13.06 3.99
N LEU A 172 17.12 -12.93 3.54
CA LEU A 172 16.11 -14.00 3.60
C LEU A 172 16.26 -15.06 2.50
N LYS A 173 16.84 -14.73 1.33
CA LYS A 173 17.08 -15.68 0.22
C LYS A 173 17.95 -16.87 0.64
N LYS A 174 18.75 -16.73 1.70
CA LYS A 174 19.54 -17.81 2.31
C LYS A 174 18.66 -18.90 2.95
N ILE A 175 17.47 -18.51 3.43
CA ILE A 175 16.49 -19.41 4.06
C ILE A 175 15.46 -19.86 3.02
N TYR A 176 14.98 -18.94 2.19
CA TYR A 176 13.97 -19.15 1.15
C TYR A 176 14.61 -19.20 -0.23
N SER A 177 15.17 -20.34 -0.60
CA SER A 177 16.02 -20.47 -1.79
C SER A 177 15.25 -20.56 -3.12
N LYS A 178 13.95 -20.85 -3.07
CA LYS A 178 13.05 -20.93 -4.25
C LYS A 178 12.83 -19.57 -4.91
N ASN A 179 12.03 -19.51 -5.96
CA ASN A 179 11.79 -18.29 -6.72
C ASN A 179 11.13 -17.20 -5.86
N TRP A 180 11.45 -15.95 -6.17
CA TRP A 180 10.91 -14.76 -5.51
C TRP A 180 10.13 -13.90 -6.50
N LEU A 181 8.91 -13.53 -6.14
CA LEU A 181 8.15 -12.51 -6.89
C LEU A 181 8.06 -11.25 -6.05
N THR A 182 8.01 -10.08 -6.66
CA THR A 182 7.64 -8.83 -5.95
C THR A 182 6.28 -8.34 -6.37
N THR A 183 5.56 -7.71 -5.44
CA THR A 183 4.23 -7.16 -5.70
C THR A 183 3.89 -5.98 -4.78
N GLY A 184 2.95 -5.17 -5.21
CA GLY A 184 2.38 -4.07 -4.44
C GLY A 184 1.25 -3.41 -5.21
N GLY A 185 0.40 -2.65 -4.50
CA GLY A 185 -0.65 -1.82 -5.10
C GLY A 185 -0.30 -0.34 -4.98
N SER A 186 -0.72 0.49 -5.93
CA SER A 186 -0.49 1.94 -5.91
C SER A 186 1.00 2.27 -5.81
N LYS A 187 1.40 3.11 -4.85
CA LYS A 187 2.78 3.35 -4.46
C LYS A 187 3.56 2.08 -4.13
N GLY A 188 2.92 1.06 -3.60
CA GLY A 188 3.53 -0.26 -3.43
C GLY A 188 3.89 -0.91 -4.76
N GLY A 189 3.06 -0.80 -5.79
CA GLY A 189 3.33 -1.31 -7.14
C GLY A 189 4.40 -0.50 -7.88
N MET A 190 4.41 0.82 -7.67
CA MET A 190 5.53 1.70 -8.05
C MET A 190 6.83 1.20 -7.42
N THR A 191 6.81 0.94 -6.11
CA THR A 191 7.96 0.47 -5.35
C THR A 191 8.46 -0.89 -5.85
N ALA A 192 7.57 -1.85 -6.18
CA ALA A 192 7.93 -3.12 -6.80
C ALA A 192 8.66 -2.92 -8.14
N THR A 193 8.17 -1.98 -8.96
CA THR A 193 8.81 -1.61 -10.23
C THR A 193 10.18 -0.96 -10.02
N TYR A 194 10.31 -0.07 -9.03
CA TYR A 194 11.59 0.59 -8.72
C TYR A 194 12.61 -0.38 -8.15
N PHE A 195 12.16 -1.34 -7.35
CA PHE A 195 13.02 -2.38 -6.83
C PHE A 195 13.65 -3.18 -7.96
N GLU A 196 12.81 -3.69 -8.87
CA GLU A 196 13.26 -4.43 -10.05
C GLU A 196 14.19 -3.57 -10.92
N ARG A 197 13.86 -2.29 -11.10
CA ARG A 197 14.69 -1.35 -11.83
C ARG A 197 16.12 -1.24 -11.28
N PHE A 198 16.29 -1.12 -9.96
CA PHE A 198 17.61 -0.93 -9.34
C PHE A 198 18.33 -2.26 -9.06
N TYR A 199 17.59 -3.35 -8.92
CA TYR A 199 18.10 -4.69 -8.60
C TYR A 199 17.45 -5.80 -9.46
N PRO A 200 17.64 -5.79 -10.79
CA PRO A 200 16.90 -6.63 -11.74
C PRO A 200 17.29 -8.12 -11.75
N LYS A 201 17.97 -8.58 -10.70
CA LYS A 201 18.39 -9.97 -10.50
C LYS A 201 17.86 -10.55 -9.19
N ASP A 202 17.10 -9.77 -8.43
CA ASP A 202 16.59 -10.19 -7.14
C ASP A 202 15.25 -10.93 -7.28
N MET A 203 14.41 -10.56 -8.25
CA MET A 203 13.08 -11.14 -8.43
C MET A 203 12.99 -11.93 -9.73
N ASP A 204 12.25 -13.04 -9.69
CA ASP A 204 11.91 -13.88 -10.83
C ASP A 204 10.64 -13.40 -11.56
N GLY A 205 9.92 -12.44 -10.98
CA GLY A 205 8.81 -11.74 -11.61
C GLY A 205 8.20 -10.62 -10.75
N VAL A 206 7.54 -9.68 -11.41
CA VAL A 206 6.91 -8.49 -10.80
C VAL A 206 5.42 -8.49 -11.10
N VAL A 207 4.59 -8.31 -10.08
CA VAL A 207 3.14 -8.12 -10.24
C VAL A 207 2.72 -6.80 -9.58
N ALA A 208 2.60 -5.74 -10.36
CA ALA A 208 2.25 -4.41 -9.89
C ALA A 208 0.78 -4.09 -10.18
N TYR A 209 0.04 -3.71 -9.13
CA TYR A 209 -1.36 -3.31 -9.24
C TYR A 209 -1.47 -1.80 -9.19
N VAL A 210 -2.28 -1.23 -10.10
CA VAL A 210 -2.71 0.18 -10.11
C VAL A 210 -1.57 1.18 -9.86
N ALA A 211 -0.39 0.87 -10.38
CA ALA A 211 0.84 1.62 -10.12
C ALA A 211 0.94 2.81 -11.10
N PRO A 212 0.85 4.06 -10.64
CA PRO A 212 0.95 5.21 -11.53
C PRO A 212 2.41 5.46 -11.96
N ASN A 213 2.58 6.14 -13.09
CA ASN A 213 3.87 6.45 -13.69
C ASN A 213 3.89 7.87 -14.27
N ASP A 214 4.09 8.87 -13.41
CA ASP A 214 4.21 10.27 -13.80
C ASP A 214 5.61 10.57 -14.37
N VAL A 215 5.77 10.33 -15.67
CA VAL A 215 7.02 10.55 -16.42
C VAL A 215 7.33 12.06 -16.55
N ASN A 216 6.30 12.90 -16.60
CA ASN A 216 6.43 14.33 -16.75
C ASN A 216 5.34 15.07 -15.97
N ASN A 217 5.68 15.47 -14.74
CA ASN A 217 4.84 16.19 -13.78
C ASN A 217 4.26 17.54 -14.27
N LYS A 218 4.45 17.92 -15.53
CA LYS A 218 3.85 19.11 -16.14
C LYS A 218 2.87 18.77 -17.26
N GLU A 219 2.56 17.49 -17.44
CA GLU A 219 1.76 16.98 -18.54
C GLU A 219 0.70 16.04 -18.00
N ASP A 220 -0.40 16.62 -17.49
CA ASP A 220 -1.49 15.87 -16.86
C ASP A 220 -2.71 15.67 -17.78
N SER A 221 -2.54 15.84 -19.10
CA SER A 221 -3.68 15.78 -20.02
C SER A 221 -4.31 14.39 -20.11
N ALA A 222 -3.60 13.35 -19.67
CA ALA A 222 -4.14 12.00 -19.55
C ALA A 222 -5.26 11.94 -18.49
N TYR A 223 -5.04 12.54 -17.31
CA TYR A 223 -6.08 12.64 -16.28
C TYR A 223 -7.26 13.49 -16.74
N ASP A 224 -7.01 14.62 -17.42
CA ASP A 224 -8.09 15.45 -17.98
C ASP A 224 -8.98 14.64 -18.94
N ARG A 225 -8.38 13.84 -19.83
CA ARG A 225 -9.11 12.96 -20.75
C ARG A 225 -9.87 11.85 -20.03
N PHE A 226 -9.28 11.30 -18.96
CA PHE A 226 -9.91 10.29 -18.12
C PHE A 226 -11.18 10.84 -17.47
N PHE A 227 -11.11 11.96 -16.74
CA PHE A 227 -12.27 12.55 -16.06
C PHE A 227 -13.35 13.05 -17.03
N ALA A 228 -13.00 13.38 -18.28
CA ALA A 228 -13.99 13.70 -19.30
C ALA A 228 -14.84 12.49 -19.75
N LYS A 229 -14.36 11.26 -19.55
CA LYS A 229 -14.91 10.04 -20.17
C LYS A 229 -15.31 8.92 -19.21
N VAL A 230 -14.72 8.86 -18.01
CA VAL A 230 -14.93 7.78 -17.03
C VAL A 230 -16.41 7.61 -16.67
N GLY A 231 -16.89 6.36 -16.65
CA GLY A 231 -18.27 6.01 -16.35
C GLY A 231 -19.32 6.69 -17.25
N THR A 232 -20.52 6.90 -16.71
CA THR A 232 -21.62 7.55 -17.44
C THR A 232 -21.57 9.06 -17.31
N LYS A 233 -22.08 9.78 -18.31
CA LYS A 233 -22.23 11.24 -18.24
C LYS A 233 -23.06 11.66 -17.03
N GLU A 234 -24.16 10.95 -16.76
CA GLU A 234 -25.01 11.19 -15.61
C GLU A 234 -24.22 11.13 -14.29
N CYS A 235 -23.40 10.11 -14.11
CA CYS A 235 -22.62 9.98 -12.88
C CYS A 235 -21.60 11.11 -12.73
N ARG A 236 -20.91 11.47 -13.82
CA ARG A 236 -20.00 12.61 -13.83
C ARG A 236 -20.72 13.92 -13.51
N ASP A 237 -21.92 14.13 -14.05
CA ASP A 237 -22.70 15.34 -13.77
C ASP A 237 -23.11 15.42 -12.29
N ARG A 238 -23.52 14.31 -11.66
CA ARG A 238 -23.85 14.26 -10.21
C ARG A 238 -22.63 14.60 -9.35
N LEU A 239 -21.48 13.97 -9.62
CA LEU A 239 -20.23 14.22 -8.90
C LEU A 239 -19.79 15.69 -9.03
N ASN A 240 -19.81 16.20 -10.26
CA ASN A 240 -19.45 17.60 -10.55
C ASN A 240 -20.42 18.58 -9.88
N GLY A 241 -21.71 18.24 -9.82
CA GLY A 241 -22.75 19.01 -9.14
C GLY A 241 -22.48 19.13 -7.63
N VAL A 242 -22.23 18.01 -6.95
CA VAL A 242 -21.91 18.01 -5.51
C VAL A 242 -20.63 18.79 -5.23
N GLN A 243 -19.57 18.56 -6.02
CA GLN A 243 -18.30 19.28 -5.84
C GLN A 243 -18.48 20.80 -6.01
N ARG A 244 -19.23 21.21 -7.04
CA ARG A 244 -19.52 22.62 -7.29
C ARG A 244 -20.35 23.21 -6.15
N GLU A 245 -21.40 22.52 -5.73
CA GLU A 245 -22.32 23.01 -4.69
C GLU A 245 -21.60 23.18 -3.35
N ALA A 246 -20.67 22.29 -3.02
CA ALA A 246 -19.83 22.44 -1.84
C ALA A 246 -19.06 23.77 -1.85
N LEU A 247 -18.48 24.16 -3.00
CA LEU A 247 -17.77 25.44 -3.10
C LEU A 247 -18.71 26.67 -3.19
N VAL A 248 -19.92 26.53 -3.74
CA VAL A 248 -20.95 27.58 -3.71
C VAL A 248 -21.38 27.85 -2.26
N ARG A 249 -21.59 26.78 -1.49
CA ARG A 249 -22.01 26.83 -0.08
C ARG A 249 -20.83 26.81 0.89
N ARG A 250 -19.69 27.37 0.48
CA ARG A 250 -18.46 27.34 1.27
C ARG A 250 -18.66 27.84 2.69
N GLU A 251 -19.32 28.98 2.88
CA GLU A 251 -19.50 29.58 4.21
C GLU A 251 -20.23 28.67 5.21
N PRO A 252 -21.45 28.17 4.94
CA PRO A 252 -22.12 27.26 5.87
C PRO A 252 -21.40 25.92 6.04
N LEU A 253 -20.76 25.39 4.99
CA LEU A 253 -20.02 24.12 5.09
C LEU A 253 -18.68 24.26 5.83
N GLU A 254 -17.99 25.40 5.74
CA GLU A 254 -16.81 25.68 6.55
C GLU A 254 -17.17 25.86 8.03
N LYS A 255 -18.33 26.44 8.34
CA LYS A 255 -18.83 26.48 9.72
C LYS A 255 -19.00 25.05 10.26
N LYS A 256 -19.61 24.16 9.48
CA LYS A 256 -19.74 22.75 9.82
C LYS A 256 -18.39 22.05 9.96
N TYR A 257 -17.43 22.37 9.09
CA TYR A 257 -16.07 21.83 9.19
C TYR A 257 -15.34 22.31 10.43
N LYS A 258 -15.53 23.56 10.84
CA LYS A 258 -14.97 24.09 12.08
C LYS A 258 -15.52 23.38 13.31
N GLU A 259 -16.83 23.10 13.33
CA GLU A 259 -17.47 22.32 14.39
C GLU A 259 -16.95 20.88 14.43
N TYR A 260 -16.85 20.22 13.27
CA TYR A 260 -16.27 18.89 13.13
C TYR A 260 -14.81 18.85 13.60
N ALA A 261 -14.00 19.83 13.19
CA ALA A 261 -12.60 19.94 13.58
C ALA A 261 -12.44 20.12 15.10
N ALA A 262 -13.27 20.98 15.71
CA ALA A 262 -13.26 21.17 17.16
C ALA A 262 -13.65 19.89 17.92
N ALA A 263 -14.67 19.17 17.44
CA ALA A 263 -15.12 17.91 18.06
C ALA A 263 -14.08 16.79 17.97
N ASN A 264 -13.24 16.79 16.93
CA ASN A 264 -12.24 15.75 16.68
C ASN A 264 -10.79 16.20 16.98
N GLY A 265 -10.60 17.41 17.53
CA GLY A 265 -9.28 17.95 17.84
C GLY A 265 -8.37 18.16 16.62
N LEU A 266 -8.96 18.42 15.44
CA LEU A 266 -8.21 18.58 14.19
C LEU A 266 -7.58 19.96 14.08
N THR A 267 -6.38 20.02 13.49
CA THR A 267 -5.63 21.25 13.24
C THR A 267 -5.17 21.34 11.78
N PHE A 268 -4.80 22.54 11.33
CA PHE A 268 -4.52 22.82 9.91
C PHE A 268 -3.20 23.56 9.68
N ASN A 269 -2.20 23.33 10.52
CA ASN A 269 -0.93 24.07 10.48
C ASN A 269 -0.12 23.77 9.21
N THR A 270 -0.15 22.53 8.73
CA THR A 270 0.60 22.08 7.54
C THR A 270 0.06 22.71 6.27
N VAL A 271 -1.26 22.63 6.07
CA VAL A 271 -1.95 23.23 4.90
C VAL A 271 -2.00 24.75 5.01
N GLY A 272 -2.17 25.26 6.23
CA GLY A 272 -2.09 26.66 6.62
C GLY A 272 -3.40 27.23 7.19
N THR A 273 -4.55 26.81 6.66
CA THR A 273 -5.88 27.29 7.11
C THR A 273 -6.95 26.21 6.94
N LEU A 274 -8.06 26.35 7.69
CA LEU A 274 -9.25 25.51 7.52
C LEU A 274 -9.87 25.66 6.12
N ASP A 275 -10.01 26.88 5.60
CA ASP A 275 -10.54 27.15 4.24
C ASP A 275 -9.73 26.43 3.16
N LYS A 276 -8.40 26.44 3.28
CA LYS A 276 -7.53 25.77 2.31
C LYS A 276 -7.61 24.24 2.43
N ALA A 277 -7.72 23.70 3.64
CA ALA A 277 -7.96 22.27 3.84
C ALA A 277 -9.34 21.84 3.32
N TYR A 278 -10.38 22.66 3.56
CA TYR A 278 -11.73 22.46 3.05
C TYR A 278 -11.72 22.35 1.54
N GLU A 279 -11.14 23.35 0.86
CA GLU A 279 -11.06 23.31 -0.60
C GLU A 279 -10.24 22.12 -1.08
N ALA A 280 -9.12 21.77 -0.44
CA ALA A 280 -8.34 20.59 -0.83
C ALA A 280 -9.20 19.31 -0.83
N THR A 281 -9.97 19.09 0.25
CA THR A 281 -10.86 17.93 0.40
C THR A 281 -11.94 17.91 -0.68
N VAL A 282 -12.55 19.07 -0.97
CA VAL A 282 -13.58 19.19 -2.01
C VAL A 282 -12.99 18.98 -3.41
N MET A 283 -11.82 19.52 -3.69
CA MET A 283 -11.15 19.38 -5.00
C MET A 283 -10.82 17.92 -5.32
N ASP A 284 -10.65 17.06 -4.32
CA ASP A 284 -10.35 15.63 -4.51
C ASP A 284 -11.56 14.71 -4.57
N TYR A 285 -12.77 15.24 -4.37
CA TYR A 285 -14.00 14.45 -4.33
C TYR A 285 -14.24 13.59 -5.57
N VAL A 286 -14.12 14.18 -6.76
CA VAL A 286 -14.32 13.45 -8.02
C VAL A 286 -13.23 12.40 -8.21
N TRP A 287 -11.98 12.70 -7.81
CA TRP A 287 -10.88 11.76 -7.88
C TRP A 287 -11.12 10.55 -6.97
N ALA A 288 -11.37 10.81 -5.69
CA ALA A 288 -11.57 9.79 -4.67
C ALA A 288 -12.77 8.88 -4.97
N TYR A 289 -13.84 9.42 -5.54
CA TYR A 289 -14.97 8.62 -5.99
C TYR A 289 -14.53 7.55 -6.99
N TRP A 290 -13.84 7.94 -8.08
CA TRP A 290 -13.41 6.99 -9.10
C TRP A 290 -12.30 6.05 -8.60
N GLN A 291 -11.44 6.53 -7.69
CA GLN A 291 -10.41 5.69 -7.06
C GLN A 291 -11.04 4.56 -6.22
N TYR A 292 -12.06 4.83 -5.42
CA TYR A 292 -12.52 3.88 -4.38
C TYR A 292 -13.98 3.44 -4.45
N SER A 293 -14.81 4.07 -5.27
CA SER A 293 -16.20 3.70 -5.50
C SER A 293 -16.37 3.00 -6.84
N LEU A 294 -17.53 2.38 -7.05
CA LEU A 294 -17.90 1.77 -8.32
C LEU A 294 -18.91 2.67 -9.05
N LEU A 295 -19.04 2.48 -10.36
CA LEU A 295 -20.11 3.13 -11.13
C LEU A 295 -21.51 2.80 -10.56
N ALA A 296 -21.69 1.59 -10.02
CA ALA A 296 -22.93 1.15 -9.39
C ALA A 296 -23.28 1.94 -8.12
N ASP A 297 -22.30 2.59 -7.48
CA ASP A 297 -22.52 3.38 -6.26
C ASP A 297 -23.06 4.79 -6.57
N CYS A 298 -23.22 5.15 -7.85
CA CYS A 298 -23.50 6.53 -8.23
C CYS A 298 -24.89 7.03 -7.80
N ASP A 299 -25.81 6.09 -7.53
CA ASP A 299 -27.13 6.40 -6.99
C ASP A 299 -27.10 6.85 -5.52
N THR A 300 -25.95 6.71 -4.85
CA THR A 300 -25.74 7.30 -3.52
C THR A 300 -25.39 8.79 -3.59
N ILE A 301 -24.98 9.30 -4.75
CA ILE A 301 -24.60 10.70 -4.94
C ILE A 301 -25.85 11.54 -5.22
N PRO A 302 -26.06 12.67 -4.51
CA PRO A 302 -27.18 13.57 -4.75
C PRO A 302 -27.38 13.89 -6.25
N ALA A 303 -28.56 13.54 -6.78
CA ALA A 303 -28.88 13.74 -8.18
C ALA A 303 -29.15 15.21 -8.53
N ASP A 304 -29.63 15.99 -7.56
CA ASP A 304 -29.94 17.42 -7.68
C ASP A 304 -29.25 18.21 -6.57
N ALA A 305 -27.92 18.32 -6.67
CA ALA A 305 -27.08 18.99 -5.68
C ALA A 305 -27.54 20.42 -5.32
N PRO A 306 -28.01 21.28 -6.26
CA PRO A 306 -28.52 22.61 -5.94
C PRO A 306 -29.70 22.62 -4.95
N ASN A 307 -30.54 21.58 -4.94
CA ASN A 307 -31.69 21.46 -4.03
C ASN A 307 -31.42 20.52 -2.83
N ALA A 308 -30.27 19.85 -2.81
CA ALA A 308 -29.84 19.08 -1.65
C ALA A 308 -29.59 19.98 -0.44
N THR A 309 -29.74 19.44 0.77
CA THR A 309 -29.41 20.13 2.01
C THR A 309 -27.89 20.23 2.21
N ASP A 310 -27.45 21.17 3.05
CA ASP A 310 -26.02 21.28 3.42
C ASP A 310 -25.50 19.99 4.04
N GLN A 311 -26.36 19.27 4.78
CA GLN A 311 -26.01 17.98 5.38
C GLN A 311 -25.79 16.91 4.31
N GLU A 312 -26.62 16.83 3.27
CA GLU A 312 -26.43 15.86 2.19
C GLU A 312 -25.16 16.13 1.38
N ILE A 313 -24.85 17.40 1.10
CA ILE A 313 -23.59 17.77 0.44
C ILE A 313 -22.40 17.42 1.35
N TRP A 314 -22.48 17.76 2.64
CA TRP A 314 -21.47 17.42 3.62
C TRP A 314 -21.20 15.91 3.69
N ASP A 315 -22.25 15.11 3.89
CA ASP A 315 -22.14 13.66 4.04
C ASP A 315 -21.61 12.99 2.76
N SER A 316 -21.96 13.54 1.59
CA SER A 316 -21.41 13.08 0.31
C SER A 316 -19.90 13.31 0.24
N ILE A 317 -19.43 14.53 0.53
CA ILE A 317 -17.99 14.85 0.51
C ILE A 317 -17.24 14.04 1.58
N ASP A 318 -17.77 13.97 2.81
CA ASP A 318 -17.11 13.25 3.90
C ASP A 318 -17.03 11.74 3.63
N GLY A 319 -18.09 11.15 3.08
CA GLY A 319 -18.14 9.72 2.76
C GLY A 319 -17.21 9.29 1.62
N ILE A 320 -16.73 10.22 0.79
CA ILE A 320 -15.86 9.94 -0.36
C ILE A 320 -14.45 10.47 -0.15
N SER A 321 -14.31 11.75 0.23
CA SER A 321 -13.01 12.40 0.44
C SER A 321 -12.52 12.33 1.88
N GLY A 322 -13.43 12.40 2.85
CA GLY A 322 -13.11 12.48 4.29
C GLY A 322 -12.56 13.84 4.71
N PHE A 323 -13.27 14.57 5.57
CA PHE A 323 -12.82 15.89 6.02
C PHE A 323 -11.60 15.85 6.95
N SER A 324 -11.18 14.70 7.46
CA SER A 324 -9.94 14.55 8.23
C SER A 324 -8.68 14.44 7.36
N ALA A 325 -8.81 14.19 6.05
CA ALA A 325 -7.70 13.87 5.14
C ALA A 325 -6.54 14.86 5.19
N TYR A 326 -6.88 16.14 5.16
CA TYR A 326 -5.94 17.27 5.06
C TYR A 326 -5.80 18.07 6.36
N ALA A 327 -6.33 17.55 7.46
CA ALA A 327 -5.92 17.99 8.78
C ALA A 327 -4.50 17.49 9.09
N ASP A 328 -3.80 18.12 10.02
CA ASP A 328 -2.43 17.73 10.42
C ASP A 328 -2.35 16.26 10.83
N GLN A 329 -3.39 15.75 11.50
CA GLN A 329 -3.51 14.38 11.97
C GLN A 329 -3.61 13.38 10.81
N GLY A 330 -4.37 13.71 9.77
CA GLY A 330 -4.46 12.90 8.54
C GLY A 330 -3.14 12.95 7.75
N LEU A 331 -2.53 14.12 7.69
CA LEU A 331 -1.26 14.35 6.97
C LEU A 331 -0.04 13.72 7.66
N GLU A 332 -0.02 13.59 8.97
CA GLU A 332 1.15 13.11 9.72
C GLU A 332 1.62 11.75 9.20
N THR A 333 0.69 10.81 9.01
CA THR A 333 1.00 9.46 8.52
C THR A 333 1.51 9.49 7.07
N TYR A 334 0.95 10.36 6.22
CA TYR A 334 1.22 10.39 4.78
C TYR A 334 2.24 11.48 4.36
N THR A 335 2.81 12.22 5.30
CA THR A 335 3.89 13.17 5.04
C THR A 335 5.04 12.53 4.24
N PRO A 336 5.48 11.29 4.50
CA PRO A 336 6.47 10.59 3.66
C PRO A 336 6.04 10.42 2.20
N TYR A 337 4.76 10.14 1.96
CA TYR A 337 4.25 10.05 0.60
C TYR A 337 4.28 11.41 -0.10
N TYR A 338 3.70 12.45 0.49
CA TYR A 338 3.68 13.78 -0.13
C TYR A 338 5.08 14.36 -0.33
N TYR A 339 6.01 14.03 0.58
CA TYR A 339 7.42 14.34 0.38
C TYR A 339 7.96 13.69 -0.90
N GLN A 340 7.75 12.37 -1.08
CA GLN A 340 8.20 11.68 -2.28
C GLN A 340 7.48 12.14 -3.55
N ALA A 341 6.18 12.38 -3.48
CA ALA A 341 5.41 12.96 -4.59
C ALA A 341 6.05 14.27 -5.07
N GLY A 342 6.30 15.23 -4.17
CA GLY A 342 6.91 16.50 -4.55
C GLY A 342 8.45 16.49 -4.67
N THR A 343 9.13 15.34 -4.53
CA THR A 343 10.61 15.26 -4.70
C THR A 343 11.06 14.31 -5.80
N GLN A 344 10.30 13.26 -6.12
CA GLN A 344 10.68 12.26 -7.13
C GLN A 344 9.51 11.69 -7.93
N LEU A 345 8.41 11.33 -7.29
CA LEU A 345 7.34 10.55 -7.95
C LEU A 345 6.49 11.41 -8.88
N GLY A 346 6.34 12.68 -8.52
CA GLY A 346 5.39 13.58 -9.14
C GLY A 346 3.98 13.45 -8.55
N SER A 347 3.02 14.16 -9.13
CA SER A 347 1.64 14.21 -8.66
C SER A 347 0.71 14.81 -9.73
N PRO A 348 -0.54 14.34 -9.81
CA PRO A 348 -1.49 14.84 -10.78
C PRO A 348 -1.87 16.31 -10.52
N ASP A 349 -2.08 17.06 -11.60
CA ASP A 349 -2.77 18.36 -11.63
C ASP A 349 -3.92 18.34 -12.64
N ILE A 350 -5.16 18.22 -12.16
CA ILE A 350 -6.34 18.01 -13.01
C ILE A 350 -7.17 19.28 -13.22
N LYS A 351 -7.76 19.43 -14.40
CA LYS A 351 -8.73 20.50 -14.67
C LYS A 351 -10.11 20.13 -14.17
N GLN A 352 -10.79 21.11 -13.58
CA GLN A 352 -12.17 20.99 -13.09
C GLN A 352 -13.03 22.13 -13.64
N PRO A 353 -13.31 22.17 -14.96
CA PRO A 353 -13.95 23.31 -15.63
C PRO A 353 -15.35 23.64 -15.09
N TRP A 354 -16.07 22.66 -14.53
CA TRP A 354 -17.39 22.85 -13.93
C TRP A 354 -17.37 23.73 -12.67
N LEU A 355 -16.20 23.96 -12.05
CA LEU A 355 -16.06 24.86 -10.91
C LEU A 355 -16.00 26.34 -11.33
N GLY A 356 -15.63 26.65 -12.57
CA GLY A 356 -15.45 28.03 -13.03
C GLY A 356 -14.46 28.81 -12.15
N LYS A 357 -14.92 29.88 -11.49
CA LYS A 357 -14.10 30.74 -10.62
C LYS A 357 -14.30 30.48 -9.11
N LEU A 358 -14.89 29.34 -8.74
CA LEU A 358 -15.23 29.03 -7.33
C LEU A 358 -14.02 28.61 -6.49
N SER A 359 -12.99 28.06 -7.12
CA SER A 359 -11.74 27.67 -6.44
C SER A 359 -10.91 28.91 -6.10
N ARG A 360 -10.42 28.99 -4.86
CA ARG A 360 -9.51 30.04 -4.39
C ARG A 360 -8.04 29.64 -4.53
N TYR A 361 -7.75 28.34 -4.48
CA TYR A 361 -6.39 27.80 -4.35
C TYR A 361 -5.94 26.90 -5.51
N GLY A 362 -6.86 26.56 -6.43
CA GLY A 362 -6.63 25.57 -7.46
C GLY A 362 -6.50 24.15 -6.91
N TYR A 363 -6.17 23.21 -7.80
CA TYR A 363 -5.81 21.85 -7.39
C TYR A 363 -4.45 21.89 -6.69
N GLN A 364 -4.39 21.40 -5.44
CA GLN A 364 -3.27 21.74 -4.56
C GLN A 364 -2.09 20.77 -4.75
N PRO A 365 -0.84 21.24 -4.90
CA PRO A 365 0.32 20.38 -5.12
C PRO A 365 0.83 19.73 -3.81
N PRO A 366 1.64 18.65 -3.88
CA PRO A 366 2.16 17.93 -2.71
C PRO A 366 2.86 18.80 -1.67
N ARG A 367 3.48 19.92 -2.10
CA ARG A 367 4.14 20.87 -1.20
C ARG A 367 3.19 21.47 -0.16
N THR A 368 1.90 21.53 -0.44
CA THR A 368 0.88 21.96 0.52
C THR A 368 0.75 20.99 1.70
N PHE A 369 1.00 19.70 1.47
CA PHE A 369 0.70 18.62 2.40
C PHE A 369 1.92 18.14 3.19
N VAL A 370 3.01 18.92 3.18
CA VAL A 370 4.24 18.63 3.91
C VAL A 370 4.60 19.84 4.77
N PRO A 371 4.97 19.67 6.05
CA PRO A 371 5.44 20.77 6.90
C PRO A 371 6.59 21.58 6.28
N ARG A 372 6.58 22.91 6.48
CA ARG A 372 7.59 23.82 5.90
C ARG A 372 9.00 23.63 6.46
N SER A 373 9.13 23.01 7.63
CA SER A 373 10.41 22.60 8.21
C SER A 373 11.12 21.51 7.40
N ILE A 374 10.42 20.83 6.50
CA ILE A 374 10.99 19.80 5.63
C ILE A 374 11.24 20.40 4.24
N PRO A 375 12.51 20.62 3.84
CA PRO A 375 12.84 21.15 2.52
C PRO A 375 12.54 20.12 1.43
N MET A 376 11.97 20.56 0.31
CA MET A 376 11.68 19.72 -0.85
C MET A 376 12.30 20.32 -2.11
N LYS A 377 12.92 19.45 -2.92
CA LYS A 377 13.43 19.78 -4.24
C LYS A 377 13.09 18.63 -5.20
N PHE A 378 12.36 18.96 -6.26
CA PHE A 378 11.94 17.98 -7.26
C PHE A 378 13.10 17.51 -8.14
N GLN A 379 13.14 16.21 -8.41
CA GLN A 379 14.11 15.52 -9.27
C GLN A 379 13.40 15.06 -10.56
N PRO A 380 13.34 15.90 -11.60
CA PRO A 380 12.49 15.65 -12.77
C PRO A 380 12.94 14.47 -13.65
N SER A 381 14.13 13.90 -13.40
CA SER A 381 14.63 12.74 -14.14
C SER A 381 14.24 11.40 -13.52
N ALA A 382 13.79 11.36 -12.26
CA ALA A 382 13.62 10.12 -11.51
C ALA A 382 12.62 9.16 -12.19
N MET A 383 11.41 9.63 -12.51
CA MET A 383 10.41 8.78 -13.15
C MET A 383 10.72 8.48 -14.63
N ARG A 384 11.31 9.43 -15.37
CA ARG A 384 11.75 9.17 -16.76
C ARG A 384 12.79 8.06 -16.85
N ASP A 385 13.69 8.03 -15.87
CA ASP A 385 14.73 7.03 -15.76
C ASP A 385 14.13 5.63 -15.50
N VAL A 386 13.14 5.52 -14.63
CA VAL A 386 12.39 4.27 -14.41
C VAL A 386 11.58 3.88 -15.66
N ASP A 387 10.76 4.77 -16.22
CA ASP A 387 9.92 4.50 -17.39
C ASP A 387 10.75 4.05 -18.59
N SER A 388 11.84 4.76 -18.89
CA SER A 388 12.77 4.38 -19.96
C SER A 388 13.34 2.98 -19.73
N TRP A 389 13.71 2.65 -18.49
CA TRP A 389 14.22 1.32 -18.20
C TRP A 389 13.15 0.24 -18.37
N VAL A 390 11.92 0.45 -17.87
CA VAL A 390 10.80 -0.51 -18.02
C VAL A 390 10.55 -0.78 -19.50
N ARG A 391 10.47 0.26 -20.34
CA ARG A 391 10.25 0.12 -21.78
C ARG A 391 11.32 -0.73 -22.49
N ASN A 392 12.55 -0.68 -22.00
CA ASN A 392 13.69 -1.32 -22.63
C ASN A 392 14.11 -2.65 -22.00
N ASN A 393 13.74 -2.91 -20.74
CA ASN A 393 14.31 -4.00 -19.94
C ASN A 393 13.26 -4.86 -19.21
N ALA A 394 11.98 -4.51 -19.23
CA ALA A 394 10.95 -5.25 -18.50
C ALA A 394 10.91 -6.74 -18.88
N ARG A 395 11.23 -7.61 -17.93
CA ARG A 395 11.17 -9.07 -18.08
C ARG A 395 10.31 -9.63 -16.95
N ASN A 396 9.34 -10.47 -17.29
CA ASN A 396 8.50 -11.12 -16.28
C ASN A 396 7.73 -10.09 -15.42
N MET A 397 7.24 -9.01 -16.03
CA MET A 397 6.51 -7.94 -15.35
C MET A 397 5.05 -7.90 -15.77
N LEU A 398 4.14 -7.95 -14.81
CA LEU A 398 2.71 -7.82 -15.00
C LEU A 398 2.20 -6.55 -14.31
N TYR A 399 1.56 -5.68 -15.09
CA TYR A 399 0.81 -4.54 -14.59
C TYR A 399 -0.69 -4.80 -14.73
N VAL A 400 -1.46 -4.53 -13.67
CA VAL A 400 -2.93 -4.65 -13.66
C VAL A 400 -3.54 -3.33 -13.22
N TYR A 401 -4.35 -2.71 -14.07
CA TYR A 401 -5.03 -1.44 -13.82
C TYR A 401 -6.56 -1.63 -13.72
N GLY A 402 -7.24 -0.69 -13.07
CA GLY A 402 -8.70 -0.57 -13.14
C GLY A 402 -9.11 0.39 -14.26
N GLU A 403 -10.13 0.04 -15.04
CA GLU A 403 -10.67 0.93 -16.09
C GLU A 403 -11.15 2.28 -15.53
N ASN A 404 -11.73 2.26 -14.33
CA ASN A 404 -12.29 3.42 -13.65
C ASN A 404 -11.34 4.01 -12.59
N ASP A 405 -10.10 3.54 -12.48
CA ASP A 405 -9.11 4.09 -11.56
C ASP A 405 -8.38 5.28 -12.20
N PRO A 406 -8.43 6.51 -11.63
CA PRO A 406 -7.72 7.65 -12.18
C PRO A 406 -6.21 7.44 -12.26
N TRP A 407 -5.59 6.67 -11.35
CA TRP A 407 -4.16 6.38 -11.39
C TRP A 407 -3.75 5.55 -12.62
N GLY A 408 -4.70 4.86 -13.25
CA GLY A 408 -4.49 4.15 -14.51
C GLY A 408 -4.42 5.05 -15.75
N ALA A 409 -4.67 6.36 -15.62
CA ALA A 409 -4.56 7.30 -16.74
C ALA A 409 -3.12 7.48 -17.23
N GLU A 410 -2.14 7.33 -16.33
CA GLU A 410 -0.71 7.34 -16.64
C GLU A 410 -0.06 6.02 -16.23
N PRO A 411 -0.25 4.95 -17.01
CA PRO A 411 0.27 3.64 -16.65
C PRO A 411 1.75 3.49 -17.02
N PHE A 412 2.40 2.47 -16.45
CA PHE A 412 3.65 1.96 -17.00
C PHE A 412 3.38 1.36 -18.38
N HIS A 413 4.25 1.70 -19.34
CA HIS A 413 4.17 1.18 -20.70
C HIS A 413 5.31 0.22 -20.97
N LEU A 414 4.97 -0.92 -21.57
CA LEU A 414 5.96 -1.85 -22.08
C LEU A 414 6.43 -1.40 -23.46
N GLY A 415 7.74 -1.47 -23.69
CA GLY A 415 8.35 -1.13 -24.98
C GLY A 415 8.87 -2.36 -25.70
N ARG A 416 9.56 -2.14 -26.82
CA ARG A 416 10.09 -3.21 -27.69
C ARG A 416 11.10 -4.14 -26.99
N GLY A 417 11.71 -3.68 -25.90
CA GLY A 417 12.64 -4.47 -25.10
C GLY A 417 11.96 -5.45 -24.13
N ALA A 418 10.66 -5.29 -23.89
CA ALA A 418 9.95 -6.10 -22.92
C ALA A 418 9.82 -7.57 -23.37
N ARG A 419 9.92 -8.52 -22.43
CA ARG A 419 9.80 -9.97 -22.68
C ARG A 419 8.97 -10.62 -21.59
N ASP A 420 8.02 -11.48 -21.98
CA ASP A 420 7.10 -12.14 -21.05
C ASP A 420 6.53 -11.15 -20.01
N SER A 421 6.07 -9.99 -20.50
CA SER A 421 5.56 -8.90 -19.67
C SER A 421 4.23 -8.44 -20.24
N TYR A 422 3.31 -8.03 -19.37
CA TYR A 422 1.92 -7.77 -19.72
C TYR A 422 1.39 -6.51 -19.02
N VAL A 423 0.47 -5.82 -19.68
CA VAL A 423 -0.37 -4.77 -19.09
C VAL A 423 -1.81 -5.18 -19.36
N TYR A 424 -2.60 -5.34 -18.29
CA TYR A 424 -4.02 -5.68 -18.39
C TYR A 424 -4.87 -4.68 -17.62
N THR A 425 -6.15 -4.59 -18.01
CA THR A 425 -7.11 -3.66 -17.41
C THR A 425 -8.36 -4.41 -17.00
N VAL A 426 -8.76 -4.26 -15.74
CA VAL A 426 -10.00 -4.80 -15.18
C VAL A 426 -11.17 -3.92 -15.63
N PRO A 427 -12.13 -4.45 -16.43
CA PRO A 427 -13.29 -3.68 -16.85
C PRO A 427 -14.14 -3.24 -15.66
N GLY A 428 -14.53 -1.97 -15.63
CA GLY A 428 -15.27 -1.34 -14.53
C GLY A 428 -14.52 -1.27 -13.20
N GLY A 429 -13.31 -1.80 -13.10
CA GLY A 429 -12.52 -1.87 -11.87
C GLY A 429 -11.95 -0.51 -11.47
N ASN A 430 -11.79 -0.31 -10.16
CA ASN A 430 -11.18 0.89 -9.57
C ASN A 430 -9.80 0.56 -8.98
N HIS A 431 -9.34 1.31 -7.99
CA HIS A 431 -8.03 1.12 -7.37
C HIS A 431 -7.85 -0.24 -6.67
N GLY A 432 -8.95 -0.95 -6.38
CA GLY A 432 -8.94 -2.32 -5.85
C GLY A 432 -8.72 -3.41 -6.90
N SER A 433 -8.43 -3.05 -8.16
CA SER A 433 -8.31 -3.98 -9.29
C SER A 433 -7.16 -4.98 -9.13
N LYS A 434 -7.45 -6.24 -9.50
CA LYS A 434 -6.63 -7.43 -9.25
C LYS A 434 -6.73 -8.40 -10.43
N VAL A 435 -5.83 -9.38 -10.51
CA VAL A 435 -5.86 -10.44 -11.54
C VAL A 435 -7.20 -11.17 -11.53
N ALA A 436 -7.77 -11.40 -10.35
CA ALA A 436 -9.06 -12.07 -10.21
C ALA A 436 -10.23 -11.36 -10.92
N GLY A 437 -10.13 -10.04 -11.12
CA GLY A 437 -11.13 -9.21 -11.81
C GLY A 437 -10.94 -9.10 -13.33
N LEU A 438 -9.82 -9.58 -13.87
CA LEU A 438 -9.58 -9.56 -15.32
C LEU A 438 -10.59 -10.43 -16.07
N VAL A 439 -10.78 -10.12 -17.36
CA VAL A 439 -11.55 -10.98 -18.27
C VAL A 439 -10.91 -12.38 -18.35
N ALA A 440 -11.73 -13.41 -18.63
CA ALA A 440 -11.34 -14.81 -18.43
C ALA A 440 -9.98 -15.18 -19.06
N ASP A 441 -9.74 -14.79 -20.32
CA ASP A 441 -8.50 -15.11 -21.03
C ASP A 441 -7.27 -14.40 -20.42
N GLU A 442 -7.39 -13.12 -20.08
CA GLU A 442 -6.31 -12.35 -19.47
C GLU A 442 -6.03 -12.83 -18.05
N LYS A 443 -7.09 -13.14 -17.28
CA LYS A 443 -6.98 -13.74 -15.94
C LYS A 443 -6.21 -15.05 -15.98
N ALA A 444 -6.55 -15.94 -16.92
CA ALA A 444 -5.87 -17.22 -17.08
C ALA A 444 -4.41 -17.03 -17.47
N LYS A 445 -4.11 -16.17 -18.45
CA LYS A 445 -2.74 -15.85 -18.87
C LYS A 445 -1.90 -15.23 -17.75
N ALA A 446 -2.44 -14.26 -17.02
CA ALA A 446 -1.80 -13.60 -15.88
C ALA A 446 -1.51 -14.62 -14.77
N THR A 447 -2.51 -15.42 -14.39
CA THR A 447 -2.34 -16.47 -13.37
C THR A 447 -1.29 -17.49 -13.80
N ALA A 448 -1.32 -17.94 -15.06
CA ALA A 448 -0.31 -18.86 -15.59
C ALA A 448 1.09 -18.25 -15.57
N ALA A 449 1.25 -16.97 -15.91
CA ALA A 449 2.52 -16.26 -15.86
C ALA A 449 3.08 -16.22 -14.43
N ILE A 450 2.27 -15.81 -13.46
CA ILE A 450 2.65 -15.77 -12.04
C ILE A 450 3.11 -17.15 -11.55
N LEU A 451 2.37 -18.21 -11.88
CA LEU A 451 2.74 -19.58 -11.53
C LEU A 451 4.06 -20.03 -12.16
N ARG A 452 4.29 -19.69 -13.44
CA ARG A 452 5.54 -20.02 -14.15
C ARG A 452 6.73 -19.28 -13.54
N TRP A 453 6.60 -17.97 -13.30
CA TRP A 453 7.67 -17.15 -12.70
C TRP A 453 8.03 -17.64 -11.29
N ALA A 454 7.04 -18.08 -10.52
CA ALA A 454 7.26 -18.69 -9.21
C ALA A 454 7.79 -20.14 -9.27
N GLY A 455 7.91 -20.75 -10.44
CA GLY A 455 8.40 -22.12 -10.60
C GLY A 455 7.47 -23.19 -10.04
N VAL A 456 6.17 -22.92 -9.98
CA VAL A 456 5.15 -23.80 -9.39
C VAL A 456 3.96 -24.07 -10.33
N ALA A 457 4.12 -23.77 -11.63
CA ALA A 457 3.11 -24.08 -12.63
C ALA A 457 2.90 -25.62 -12.70
N PRO A 458 1.67 -26.11 -12.47
CA PRO A 458 1.38 -27.52 -12.71
C PRO A 458 1.53 -27.87 -14.19
N ALA A 459 1.90 -29.11 -14.52
CA ALA A 459 2.07 -29.57 -15.92
C ALA A 459 0.84 -29.29 -16.80
N ALA A 460 -0.37 -29.36 -16.24
CA ALA A 460 -1.60 -29.02 -16.94
C ALA A 460 -1.67 -27.54 -17.35
N VAL A 461 -1.13 -26.63 -16.53
CA VAL A 461 -1.06 -25.18 -16.80
C VAL A 461 0.07 -24.85 -17.77
N GLU A 462 1.18 -25.59 -17.71
CA GLU A 462 2.27 -25.47 -18.69
C GLU A 462 1.81 -25.88 -20.09
N ALA A 463 1.01 -26.96 -20.19
CA ALA A 463 0.42 -27.41 -21.44
C ALA A 463 -0.70 -26.48 -21.94
N ASP A 464 -1.47 -25.88 -21.02
CA ASP A 464 -2.62 -25.05 -21.34
C ASP A 464 -2.84 -23.94 -20.27
N PRO A 465 -2.43 -22.69 -20.55
CA PRO A 465 -2.63 -21.56 -19.65
C PRO A 465 -4.09 -21.32 -19.24
N ALA A 466 -5.08 -21.76 -20.03
CA ALA A 466 -6.49 -21.60 -19.71
C ALA A 466 -6.91 -22.37 -18.45
N LYS A 467 -6.12 -23.36 -18.02
CA LYS A 467 -6.35 -24.15 -16.80
C LYS A 467 -5.77 -23.50 -15.54
N ALA A 468 -5.12 -22.34 -15.67
CA ALA A 468 -4.49 -21.67 -14.54
C ALA A 468 -5.53 -21.19 -13.53
N LYS A 469 -5.26 -21.51 -12.26
CA LYS A 469 -6.02 -21.07 -11.10
C LYS A 469 -5.08 -20.89 -9.91
N PRO A 470 -5.45 -20.06 -8.92
CA PRO A 470 -4.69 -20.00 -7.68
C PRO A 470 -4.48 -21.38 -7.06
N LEU A 471 -3.28 -21.66 -6.56
CA LEU A 471 -2.97 -22.93 -5.90
C LEU A 471 -3.55 -22.99 -4.49
N ALA A 472 -3.67 -21.84 -3.81
CA ALA A 472 -4.33 -21.77 -2.52
C ALA A 472 -5.83 -21.55 -2.67
N THR A 473 -6.61 -22.17 -1.78
CA THR A 473 -8.02 -21.81 -1.61
C THR A 473 -8.14 -20.45 -0.92
N PHE A 474 -9.19 -19.72 -1.28
CA PHE A 474 -9.52 -18.45 -0.63
C PHE A 474 -9.83 -18.67 0.86
N ASP A 475 -9.20 -17.86 1.71
CA ASP A 475 -9.38 -17.82 3.15
C ASP A 475 -9.93 -16.46 3.57
N LYS A 476 -11.17 -16.44 4.06
CA LYS A 476 -11.88 -15.21 4.46
C LYS A 476 -11.18 -14.41 5.56
N ARG A 477 -10.32 -15.02 6.37
CA ARG A 477 -9.60 -14.32 7.45
C ARG A 477 -8.22 -13.82 7.01
N LEU A 478 -7.68 -14.36 5.91
CA LEU A 478 -6.32 -14.04 5.45
C LEU A 478 -6.31 -13.23 4.13
N ASP A 479 -7.33 -13.39 3.31
CA ASP A 479 -7.37 -12.84 1.94
C ASP A 479 -8.31 -11.64 1.79
N VAL A 480 -9.18 -11.42 2.76
CA VAL A 480 -9.88 -10.15 2.92
C VAL A 480 -8.87 -9.23 3.58
N ARG A 481 -8.36 -8.26 2.81
CA ARG A 481 -7.57 -7.18 3.41
C ARG A 481 -8.49 -6.43 4.35
N ASP A 482 -7.95 -5.94 5.46
CA ASP A 482 -8.62 -4.92 6.25
C ASP A 482 -8.90 -3.73 5.32
N ASP A 483 -10.12 -3.66 4.79
CA ASP A 483 -10.61 -2.51 4.02
C ASP A 483 -10.51 -1.22 4.87
N GLU A 484 -10.38 -1.36 6.19
CA GLU A 484 -10.06 -0.30 7.17
C GLU A 484 -8.74 0.43 6.90
N LEU A 485 -7.75 -0.20 6.27
CA LEU A 485 -6.47 0.48 5.99
C LEU A 485 -6.52 1.41 4.77
N GLU A 486 -7.47 1.22 3.84
CA GLU A 486 -7.55 1.95 2.56
C GLU A 486 -8.81 2.84 2.44
N ARG A 487 -9.96 2.43 3.00
CA ARG A 487 -11.21 3.23 2.96
C ARG A 487 -11.44 4.09 4.20
N ASP A 488 -11.05 3.63 5.38
CA ASP A 488 -11.47 4.27 6.65
C ASP A 488 -10.52 5.38 7.13
N ARG A 489 -9.49 5.71 6.33
CA ARG A 489 -8.50 6.73 6.69
C ARG A 489 -8.70 8.11 6.07
N GLY A 490 -9.78 8.34 5.30
CA GLY A 490 -9.97 9.61 4.59
C GLY A 490 -8.71 9.96 3.79
N THR A 491 -8.13 8.99 3.10
CA THR A 491 -6.84 9.16 2.42
C THR A 491 -7.06 9.57 0.99
N LEU A 492 -6.65 10.80 0.69
CA LEU A 492 -6.81 11.42 -0.62
C LEU A 492 -5.49 11.47 -1.36
N ARG A 493 -5.37 10.72 -2.48
CA ARG A 493 -4.19 10.59 -3.36
C ARG A 493 -3.06 9.60 -2.98
N PRO A 494 -2.90 9.07 -1.76
CA PRO A 494 -2.07 7.88 -1.53
C PRO A 494 -2.57 6.63 -2.26
#